data_AF-A0A8J2WX01-F1
#
_entry.id   AF-A0A8J2WX01-F1
#
_cell.length_a   1.000
_cell.length_b   1.000
_cell.length_c   1.000
_cell.angle_alpha   90.00
_cell.angle_beta   90.00
_cell.angle_gamma   90.00
#
_symmetry.space_group_name_H-M   'P 1'
#
loop_
_entity.id
_entity.type
_entity.pdbx_description
1 polymer ?
#
loop_
_entity_poly.entity_id
_entity_poly.type
_entity_poly.pdbx_seq_one_letter_code
_entity_poly.pdbx_strand_id
1 'polypeptide(L)'
;MSCTGDLLCVLTYGDGSAADAKLDIAINYTLLFATAALFIFGGPPKRRAAILAFFAAFQLGLCYVIGCAGVSMIWCACAGGGALDHHSGRRLVAFRVVSAAVVASLIYYAMVAEAITDIAHVCALTMGFLVVQADELYTRRLERDADYETLPPGTPRARLL
;
A
#
# COMPACT_ATOMS: atom_id res chain seq x y z
N MET A 1 -19.56 -4.02 -14.08
CA MET A 1 -19.02 -4.93 -15.13
C MET A 1 -18.22 -6.10 -14.53
N SER A 2 -18.39 -7.33 -15.06
CA SER A 2 -17.47 -8.46 -14.80
C SER A 2 -16.37 -8.46 -15.86
N CYS A 3 -15.26 -7.77 -15.60
CA CYS A 3 -14.07 -7.72 -16.45
C CYS A 3 -13.09 -8.88 -16.18
N THR A 4 -13.56 -9.94 -15.51
CA THR A 4 -12.77 -11.13 -15.17
C THR A 4 -12.06 -11.69 -16.40
N GLY A 5 -10.78 -12.02 -16.25
CA GLY A 5 -9.92 -12.47 -17.34
C GLY A 5 -9.24 -11.34 -18.14
N ASP A 6 -9.53 -10.07 -17.85
CA ASP A 6 -8.88 -8.92 -18.48
C ASP A 6 -7.97 -8.16 -17.51
N LEU A 7 -6.66 -8.12 -17.82
CA LEU A 7 -5.68 -7.36 -17.04
C LEU A 7 -5.88 -5.84 -17.18
N LEU A 8 -6.47 -5.37 -18.28
CA LEU A 8 -6.76 -3.95 -18.48
C LEU A 8 -7.86 -3.44 -17.55
N CYS A 9 -8.55 -4.32 -16.83
CA CYS A 9 -9.54 -3.93 -15.84
C CYS A 9 -8.96 -3.06 -14.69
N VAL A 10 -7.65 -3.15 -14.47
CA VAL A 10 -6.95 -2.25 -13.54
C VAL A 10 -7.05 -0.77 -13.96
N LEU A 11 -7.27 -0.50 -15.25
CA LEU A 11 -7.37 0.84 -15.84
C LEU A 11 -8.82 1.27 -16.09
N THR A 12 -9.80 0.38 -15.93
CA THR A 12 -11.21 0.69 -16.21
C THR A 12 -11.86 1.38 -15.01
N TYR A 13 -12.57 2.47 -15.28
CA TYR A 13 -13.32 3.24 -14.28
C TYR A 13 -14.71 3.60 -14.82
N GLY A 14 -15.75 3.08 -14.15
CA GLY A 14 -17.14 3.50 -14.30
C GLY A 14 -17.91 2.96 -15.51
N ASP A 15 -19.12 2.47 -15.23
CA ASP A 15 -20.22 2.23 -16.19
C ASP A 15 -21.10 3.51 -16.36
N GLY A 16 -20.65 4.65 -15.80
CA GLY A 16 -21.40 5.90 -15.60
C GLY A 16 -21.15 7.00 -16.63
N SER A 17 -21.55 8.23 -16.33
CA SER A 17 -21.37 9.36 -17.26
C SER A 17 -19.88 9.67 -17.47
N ALA A 18 -19.53 10.29 -18.60
CA ALA A 18 -18.14 10.68 -18.87
C ALA A 18 -17.55 11.64 -17.80
N ALA A 19 -18.39 12.29 -16.98
CA ALA A 19 -17.96 13.10 -15.85
C ALA A 19 -17.54 12.24 -14.65
N ASP A 20 -18.28 11.17 -14.36
CA ASP A 20 -18.01 10.25 -13.25
C ASP A 20 -16.71 9.48 -13.49
N ALA A 21 -16.50 8.99 -14.72
CA ALA A 21 -15.26 8.32 -15.11
C ALA A 21 -14.02 9.22 -14.93
N LYS A 22 -14.14 10.53 -15.22
CA LYS A 22 -13.03 11.49 -15.03
C LYS A 22 -12.72 11.71 -13.56
N LEU A 23 -13.75 11.82 -12.71
CA LEU A 23 -13.58 11.98 -11.28
C LEU A 23 -12.89 10.76 -10.67
N ASP A 24 -13.32 9.55 -11.03
CA ASP A 24 -12.72 8.31 -10.56
C ASP A 24 -11.26 8.18 -10.97
N ILE A 25 -10.94 8.46 -12.24
CA ILE A 25 -9.56 8.49 -12.73
C ILE A 25 -8.75 9.52 -11.93
N ALA A 26 -9.27 10.73 -11.74
CA ALA A 26 -8.56 11.78 -11.01
C ALA A 26 -8.25 11.38 -9.57
N ILE A 27 -9.23 10.86 -8.82
CA ILE A 27 -9.05 10.39 -7.44
C ILE A 27 -8.00 9.28 -7.39
N ASN A 28 -8.17 8.25 -8.22
CA ASN A 28 -7.34 7.06 -8.18
C ASN A 28 -5.87 7.34 -8.49
N TYR A 29 -5.59 8.05 -9.59
CA TYR A 29 -4.21 8.34 -9.95
C TYR A 29 -3.57 9.38 -9.03
N THR A 30 -4.33 10.38 -8.55
CA THR A 30 -3.80 11.35 -7.58
C THR A 30 -3.39 10.65 -6.29
N LEU A 31 -4.25 9.79 -5.73
CA LEU A 31 -3.93 9.04 -4.53
C LEU A 31 -2.83 8.01 -4.76
N LEU A 32 -2.79 7.35 -5.92
CA LEU A 32 -1.70 6.44 -6.28
C LEU A 32 -0.35 7.15 -6.24
N PHE A 33 -0.19 8.26 -6.95
CA PHE A 33 1.08 8.97 -6.97
C PHE A 33 1.44 9.55 -5.60
N ALA A 34 0.47 10.13 -4.88
CA ALA A 34 0.72 10.73 -3.58
C ALA A 34 1.12 9.68 -2.52
N THR A 35 0.38 8.58 -2.41
CA THR A 35 0.66 7.51 -1.44
C THR A 35 1.92 6.73 -1.82
N ALA A 36 2.13 6.42 -3.10
CA ALA A 36 3.35 5.73 -3.55
C ALA A 36 4.60 6.57 -3.33
N ALA A 37 4.56 7.88 -3.56
CA ALA A 37 5.68 8.77 -3.27
C ALA A 37 6.00 8.77 -1.76
N LEU A 38 5.00 8.98 -0.91
CA LEU A 38 5.20 8.95 0.54
C LEU A 38 5.77 7.62 1.03
N PHE A 39 5.26 6.51 0.48
CA PHE A 39 5.69 5.16 0.79
C PHE A 39 7.12 4.85 0.34
N ILE A 40 7.48 5.18 -0.91
CA ILE A 40 8.82 4.95 -1.46
C ILE A 40 9.87 5.73 -0.68
N PHE A 41 9.60 7.01 -0.40
CA PHE A 41 10.53 7.84 0.34
C PHE A 41 10.49 7.58 1.85
N GLY A 42 9.51 6.82 2.35
CA GLY A 42 9.29 6.44 3.74
C GLY A 42 10.37 5.55 4.34
N GLY A 43 11.02 4.75 3.50
CA GLY A 43 12.10 3.85 3.91
C GLY A 43 13.14 3.63 2.80
N PRO A 44 13.89 2.52 2.85
CA PRO A 44 14.87 2.19 1.82
C PRO A 44 14.21 2.04 0.43
N PRO A 45 14.52 2.90 -0.56
CA PRO A 45 13.72 2.98 -1.79
C PRO A 45 13.66 1.69 -2.60
N LYS A 46 14.76 0.91 -2.64
CA LYS A 46 14.81 -0.38 -3.35
C LYS A 46 13.84 -1.41 -2.75
N ARG A 47 13.73 -1.46 -1.42
CA ARG A 47 12.81 -2.38 -0.72
C ARG A 47 11.37 -1.93 -0.88
N ARG A 48 11.11 -0.63 -0.73
CA ARG A 48 9.77 -0.08 -0.93
C ARG A 48 9.29 -0.23 -2.37
N ALA A 49 10.18 -0.10 -3.35
CA ALA A 49 9.85 -0.40 -4.75
C ALA A 49 9.50 -1.87 -4.97
N ALA A 50 10.19 -2.81 -4.33
CA ALA A 50 9.85 -4.24 -4.41
C ALA A 50 8.49 -4.54 -3.78
N ILE A 51 8.19 -3.94 -2.62
CA ILE A 51 6.89 -4.06 -1.95
C ILE A 51 5.77 -3.45 -2.81
N LEU A 52 6.01 -2.28 -3.41
CA LEU A 52 5.06 -1.64 -4.32
C LEU A 52 4.80 -2.50 -5.56
N ALA A 53 5.83 -3.13 -6.12
CA ALA A 53 5.70 -4.07 -7.23
C ALA A 53 4.86 -5.28 -6.83
N PHE A 54 5.03 -5.79 -5.60
CA PHE A 54 4.17 -6.84 -5.05
C PHE A 54 2.70 -6.39 -4.94
N PHE A 55 2.42 -5.18 -4.43
CA PHE A 55 1.04 -4.66 -4.36
C PHE A 55 0.41 -4.50 -5.74
N ALA A 56 1.17 -4.01 -6.72
CA ALA A 56 0.71 -3.88 -8.09
C ALA A 56 0.41 -5.25 -8.72
N ALA A 57 1.30 -6.23 -8.54
CA ALA A 57 1.09 -7.60 -9.03
C ALA A 57 -0.14 -8.25 -8.37
N PHE A 58 -0.35 -8.02 -7.07
CA PHE A 58 -1.53 -8.48 -6.34
C PHE A 58 -2.81 -7.87 -6.92
N GLN A 59 -2.82 -6.56 -7.18
CA GLN A 59 -3.98 -5.90 -7.80
C GLN A 59 -4.29 -6.46 -9.19
N LEU A 60 -3.27 -6.66 -10.04
CA LEU A 60 -3.45 -7.27 -11.36
C LEU A 60 -4.06 -8.68 -11.25
N GLY A 61 -3.62 -9.45 -10.25
CA GLY A 61 -4.21 -10.77 -9.94
C GLY A 61 -5.68 -10.68 -9.54
N LEU A 62 -6.05 -9.71 -8.68
CA LEU A 62 -7.45 -9.49 -8.28
C LEU A 62 -8.32 -9.04 -9.45
N CYS A 63 -7.81 -8.13 -10.30
CA CYS A 63 -8.47 -7.73 -11.54
C CYS A 63 -8.76 -8.97 -12.42
N TYR A 64 -7.76 -9.83 -12.60
CA TYR A 64 -7.87 -11.01 -13.44
C TYR A 64 -8.85 -12.05 -12.88
N VAL A 65 -8.78 -12.35 -11.58
CA VAL A 65 -9.53 -13.47 -10.95
C VAL A 65 -10.95 -13.06 -10.54
N ILE A 66 -11.11 -11.88 -9.95
CA ILE A 66 -12.37 -11.46 -9.33
C ILE A 66 -13.07 -10.37 -10.17
N GLY A 67 -12.35 -9.72 -11.09
CA GLY A 67 -12.89 -8.60 -11.86
C GLY A 67 -12.93 -7.30 -11.06
N CYS A 68 -12.10 -7.15 -10.02
CA CYS A 68 -11.99 -5.90 -9.29
C CYS A 68 -11.33 -4.83 -10.17
N ALA A 69 -12.00 -3.70 -10.40
CA ALA A 69 -11.49 -2.64 -11.27
C ALA A 69 -10.71 -1.57 -10.50
N GLY A 70 -9.79 -0.89 -11.22
CA GLY A 70 -9.07 0.28 -10.73
C GLY A 70 -7.76 -0.01 -9.98
N VAL A 71 -7.09 1.05 -9.52
CA VAL A 71 -5.80 1.01 -8.81
C VAL A 71 -5.94 1.23 -7.30
N SER A 72 -7.17 1.26 -6.80
CA SER A 72 -7.45 1.76 -5.44
C SER A 72 -6.81 0.95 -4.32
N MET A 73 -6.71 -0.35 -4.54
CA MET A 73 -6.02 -1.27 -3.66
C MET A 73 -4.54 -0.95 -3.49
N ILE A 74 -3.89 -0.43 -4.53
CA ILE A 74 -2.46 -0.10 -4.47
C ILE A 74 -2.26 1.11 -3.56
N TRP A 75 -3.05 2.18 -3.72
CA TRP A 75 -2.93 3.35 -2.85
C TRP A 75 -3.39 3.07 -1.41
N CYS A 76 -4.36 2.17 -1.20
CA CYS A 76 -4.71 1.64 0.12
C CYS A 76 -3.52 0.92 0.79
N ALA A 77 -2.88 0.00 0.07
CA ALA A 77 -1.74 -0.73 0.60
C ALA A 77 -0.55 0.19 0.91
N CYS A 78 -0.27 1.17 0.04
CA CYS A 78 0.72 2.21 0.31
C CYS A 78 0.40 3.04 1.55
N ALA A 79 -0.86 3.44 1.75
CA ALA A 79 -1.29 4.18 2.92
C ALA A 79 -1.12 3.36 4.22
N GLY A 80 -1.53 2.09 4.20
CA GLY A 80 -1.37 1.17 5.34
C GLY A 80 0.10 0.92 5.70
N GLY A 81 0.95 0.69 4.69
CA GLY A 81 2.38 0.50 4.90
C GLY A 81 3.11 1.78 5.33
N GLY A 82 2.71 2.93 4.79
CA GLY A 82 3.27 4.24 5.15
C GLY A 82 2.93 4.69 6.57
N ALA A 83 1.93 4.08 7.22
CA ALA A 83 1.56 4.39 8.60
C ALA A 83 2.62 3.98 9.63
N LEU A 84 3.52 3.05 9.28
CA LEU A 84 4.63 2.62 10.14
C LEU A 84 5.87 3.51 10.02
N ASP A 85 5.94 4.31 8.95
CA ASP A 85 7.10 5.17 8.71
C ASP A 85 7.17 6.30 9.74
N HIS A 86 8.39 6.63 10.16
CA HIS A 86 8.63 7.74 11.09
C HIS A 86 8.61 9.07 10.33
N HIS A 87 7.47 9.75 10.36
CA HIS A 87 7.30 11.04 9.69
C HIS A 87 7.64 12.21 10.61
N SER A 88 8.41 13.18 10.11
CA SER A 88 8.71 14.43 10.81
C SER A 88 8.60 15.65 9.89
N GLY A 89 8.38 16.83 10.47
CA GLY A 89 8.31 18.10 9.75
C GLY A 89 7.29 18.11 8.61
N ARG A 90 7.71 18.54 7.41
CA ARG A 90 6.86 18.63 6.21
C ARG A 90 6.30 17.28 5.77
N ARG A 91 7.01 16.17 6.02
CA ARG A 91 6.57 14.83 5.64
C ARG A 91 5.39 14.36 6.49
N LEU A 92 5.39 14.69 7.78
CA LEU A 92 4.27 14.40 8.67
C LEU A 92 3.00 15.14 8.23
N VAL A 93 3.13 16.40 7.83
CA VAL A 93 2.00 17.17 7.29
C VAL A 93 1.49 16.55 6.00
N ALA A 94 2.37 16.23 5.06
CA ALA A 94 1.99 15.56 3.81
C ALA A 94 1.30 14.21 4.06
N PHE A 95 1.83 13.40 4.97
CA PHE A 95 1.22 12.12 5.35
C PHE A 95 -0.17 12.28 5.94
N ARG A 96 -0.39 13.27 6.82
CA ARG A 96 -1.72 13.56 7.38
C ARG A 96 -2.71 14.02 6.32
N VAL A 97 -2.29 14.90 5.41
CA VAL A 97 -3.14 15.39 4.31
C VAL A 97 -3.52 14.24 3.38
N VAL A 98 -2.54 13.43 2.96
CA VAL A 98 -2.79 12.28 2.07
C VAL A 98 -3.64 11.22 2.77
N SER A 99 -3.38 10.92 4.04
CA SER A 99 -4.21 9.99 4.83
C SER A 99 -5.65 10.48 4.97
N ALA A 100 -5.86 11.78 5.19
CA ALA A 100 -7.20 12.36 5.22
C ALA A 100 -7.92 12.23 3.86
N ALA A 101 -7.20 12.46 2.75
CA ALA A 101 -7.75 12.28 1.40
C ALA A 101 -8.08 10.80 1.10
N VAL A 102 -7.25 9.87 1.57
CA VAL A 102 -7.51 8.42 1.52
C VAL A 102 -8.81 8.08 2.26
N VAL A 103 -8.96 8.51 3.51
CA VAL A 103 -10.17 8.26 4.30
C VAL A 103 -11.41 8.87 3.63
N ALA A 104 -11.32 10.11 3.16
CA ALA A 104 -12.42 10.76 2.45
C ALA A 104 -12.82 10.00 1.18
N SER A 105 -11.84 9.48 0.43
CA SER A 105 -12.10 8.72 -0.80
C SER A 105 -12.67 7.33 -0.49
N LEU A 106 -12.28 6.69 0.61
CA LEU A 106 -12.89 5.45 1.07
C LEU A 106 -14.34 5.66 1.51
N ILE A 107 -14.63 6.75 2.22
CA ILE A 107 -16.02 7.11 2.57
C ILE A 107 -16.83 7.36 1.29
N TYR A 108 -16.27 8.07 0.31
CA TYR A 108 -16.90 8.25 -0.99
C TYR A 108 -17.20 6.91 -1.67
N TYR A 109 -16.22 6.01 -1.77
CA TYR A 109 -16.40 4.70 -2.39
C TYR A 109 -17.41 3.83 -1.65
N ALA A 110 -17.43 3.82 -0.32
CA ALA A 110 -18.42 3.08 0.46
C ALA A 110 -19.87 3.56 0.23
N MET A 111 -20.06 4.79 -0.25
CA MET A 111 -21.38 5.33 -0.59
C MET A 111 -21.81 5.00 -2.03
N VAL A 112 -20.88 4.78 -2.95
CA VAL A 112 -21.17 4.70 -4.40
C VAL A 112 -20.81 3.36 -5.05
N ALA A 113 -19.94 2.57 -4.43
CA ALA A 113 -19.43 1.32 -4.96
C ALA A 113 -20.04 0.10 -4.23
N GLU A 114 -19.81 -1.08 -4.79
CA GLU A 114 -20.25 -2.33 -4.19
C GLU A 114 -19.46 -2.65 -2.91
N ALA A 115 -20.12 -3.22 -1.90
CA ALA A 115 -19.53 -3.55 -0.60
C ALA A 115 -18.30 -4.47 -0.67
N ILE A 116 -18.17 -5.28 -1.73
CA ILE A 116 -16.98 -6.11 -1.96
C ILE A 116 -15.72 -5.25 -2.16
N THR A 117 -15.88 -4.05 -2.71
CA THR A 117 -14.81 -3.07 -2.92
C THR A 117 -14.29 -2.54 -1.59
N ASP A 118 -15.19 -2.24 -0.64
CA ASP A 118 -14.81 -1.73 0.69
C ASP A 118 -14.01 -2.77 1.48
N ILE A 119 -14.46 -4.04 1.43
CA ILE A 119 -13.74 -5.16 2.05
C ILE A 119 -12.34 -5.26 1.43
N ALA A 120 -12.25 -5.14 0.11
CA ALA A 120 -10.97 -5.16 -0.59
C ALA A 120 -10.06 -4.02 -0.08
N HIS A 121 -10.56 -2.78 0.04
CA HIS A 121 -9.77 -1.66 0.56
C HIS A 121 -9.25 -1.90 1.98
N VAL A 122 -10.08 -2.43 2.88
CA VAL A 122 -9.68 -2.79 4.25
C VAL A 122 -8.60 -3.88 4.23
N CYS A 123 -8.77 -4.91 3.39
CA CYS A 123 -7.77 -5.96 3.20
C CYS A 123 -6.45 -5.38 2.65
N ALA A 124 -6.50 -4.46 1.69
CA ALA A 124 -5.31 -3.83 1.12
C ALA A 124 -4.57 -2.97 2.14
N LEU A 125 -5.27 -2.14 2.93
CA LEU A 125 -4.69 -1.38 4.04
C LEU A 125 -3.97 -2.31 5.02
N THR A 126 -4.66 -3.39 5.43
CA THR A 126 -4.12 -4.39 6.36
C THR A 126 -2.90 -5.10 5.79
N MET A 127 -2.97 -5.53 4.53
CA MET A 127 -1.84 -6.15 3.83
C MET A 127 -0.64 -5.20 3.79
N GLY A 128 -0.86 -3.93 3.42
CA GLY A 128 0.18 -2.91 3.38
C GLY A 128 0.90 -2.76 4.72
N PHE A 129 0.13 -2.65 5.79
CA PHE A 129 0.66 -2.57 7.15
C PHE A 129 1.49 -3.81 7.52
N LEU A 130 0.94 -5.01 7.32
CA LEU A 130 1.59 -6.27 7.71
C LEU A 130 2.86 -6.55 6.92
N VAL A 131 2.87 -6.26 5.60
CA VAL A 131 4.05 -6.48 4.75
C VAL A 131 5.21 -5.59 5.19
N VAL A 132 4.95 -4.31 5.49
CA VAL A 132 5.99 -3.41 5.99
C VAL A 132 6.45 -3.81 7.38
N GLN A 133 5.51 -4.15 8.27
CA GLN A 133 5.86 -4.63 9.61
C GLN A 133 6.76 -5.87 9.54
N ALA A 134 6.45 -6.82 8.64
CA ALA A 134 7.26 -8.00 8.41
C ALA A 134 8.65 -7.66 7.86
N ASP A 135 8.77 -6.74 6.91
CA ASP A 135 10.07 -6.26 6.38
C ASP A 135 10.93 -5.62 7.49
N GLU A 136 10.33 -4.79 8.35
CA GLU A 136 11.04 -4.18 9.47
C GLU A 136 11.53 -5.22 10.47
N LEU A 137 10.67 -6.18 10.86
CA LEU A 137 11.04 -7.26 11.78
C LEU A 137 12.14 -8.15 11.19
N TYR A 138 12.05 -8.46 9.89
CA TYR A 138 13.06 -9.24 9.21
C TYR A 138 14.41 -8.51 9.16
N THR A 139 14.39 -7.21 8.88
CA THR A 139 15.59 -6.37 8.84
C THR A 139 16.29 -6.28 10.19
N ARG A 140 15.53 -6.01 11.27
CA ARG A 140 16.08 -5.95 12.63
C ARG A 140 16.71 -7.28 13.05
N ARG A 141 16.14 -8.40 12.61
CA ARG A 141 16.74 -9.73 12.85
C ARG A 141 18.07 -9.88 12.12
N LEU A 142 18.14 -9.50 10.84
CA LEU A 142 19.39 -9.57 10.07
C LEU A 142 20.49 -8.69 10.67
N GLU A 143 20.16 -7.47 11.10
CA GLU A 143 21.13 -6.56 11.75
C GLU A 143 21.64 -7.16 13.06
N ARG A 144 20.74 -7.67 13.90
CA ARG A 144 21.12 -8.32 15.16
C ARG A 144 22.01 -9.55 14.95
N ASP A 145 21.71 -10.36 13.94
CA ASP A 145 22.47 -11.57 13.66
C ASP A 145 23.86 -11.21 13.07
N ALA A 146 23.95 -10.16 12.23
CA ALA A 146 25.22 -9.63 11.76
C ALA A 146 26.09 -9.06 12.89
N ASP A 147 25.50 -8.30 13.82
CA ASP A 147 26.20 -7.81 15.01
C ASP A 147 26.75 -8.97 15.84
N TYR A 148 26.00 -10.07 15.98
CA TYR A 148 26.44 -11.26 16.70
C TYR A 148 27.65 -11.95 16.05
N GLU A 149 27.73 -12.00 14.72
CA GLU A 149 28.87 -12.56 14.00
C GLU A 149 30.16 -11.73 14.19
N THR A 150 30.05 -10.45 14.53
CA THR A 150 31.20 -9.59 14.83
C THR A 150 31.73 -9.74 16.26
N LEU A 151 31.02 -10.44 17.15
CA LEU A 151 31.44 -10.65 18.54
C LEU A 151 32.54 -11.72 18.66
N PRO A 152 33.43 -11.62 19.67
CA PRO A 152 34.44 -12.64 19.92
C PRO A 152 33.83 -14.05 20.11
N PRO A 153 34.54 -15.11 19.70
CA PRO A 153 34.10 -16.48 19.94
C PRO A 153 33.84 -16.73 21.44
N GLY A 154 32.69 -17.32 21.78
CA GLY A 154 32.30 -17.64 23.17
C GLY A 154 31.43 -16.59 23.85
N THR A 155 31.06 -15.50 23.17
CA THR A 155 30.13 -14.50 23.73
C THR A 155 28.72 -15.11 23.87
N PRO A 156 28.13 -15.22 25.07
CA PRO A 156 26.84 -15.89 25.26
C PRO A 156 25.69 -15.10 24.60
N ARG A 157 24.81 -15.80 23.86
CA ARG A 157 23.61 -15.22 23.19
C ARG A 157 22.60 -14.52 24.12
N ALA A 158 22.73 -14.66 25.43
CA ALA A 158 21.63 -14.41 26.38
C ALA A 158 21.45 -12.96 26.88
N ARG A 159 22.23 -11.96 26.42
CA ARG A 159 22.22 -10.60 27.01
C ARG A 159 21.61 -9.47 26.16
N LEU A 160 20.90 -9.77 25.07
CA LEU A 160 20.34 -8.74 24.18
C LEU A 160 18.81 -8.82 24.05
N LEU A 161 18.11 -9.10 25.16
CA LEU A 161 16.65 -8.99 25.27
C LEU A 161 16.27 -7.80 26.13
#